data_AF-A0A817FPW8-F1
#
_entry.id   AF-A0A817FPW8-F1
#
_cell.length_a   1.000
_cell.length_b   1.000
_cell.length_c   1.000
_cell.angle_alpha   90.00
_cell.angle_beta   90.00
_cell.angle_gamma   90.00
#
_symmetry.space_group_name_H-M   'P 1'
#
loop_
_entity.id
_entity.type
_entity.pdbx_description
1 polymer ?
#
loop_
_entity_poly.entity_id
_entity_poly.type
_entity_poly.pdbx_seq_one_letter_code
_entity_poly.pdbx_strand_id
1 'polypeptide(L)'
;MGEKVAFYFAAMDSYTIALILPSIVGLIVFIYGAATVTSDKSTSDICGSFGQNIDMCPLCDKTCSFWKLSDSCTYAQISYVFDNVATVIFAILMSIWARLAPLFALLNNTLELRLDAWKFLTKYRRPVLHKAANIGIWTNILSSISYFAVLTNAAVIAWTSEFIPKLTYKIIEGKGTSLDGYVNWTLSSFSISDYNKTGTLNPNIPSNLTYCRYRDFRESTGPNYDHTSLYWHTISARLAFMIIFENVIYLIVYLVQLMVSDVSSQVQEGIDRQRYGEQSHQDSSPKNPSAVEEAIQIMKTKSEATEK
;
A
#
# COMPACT_ATOMS: atom_id res chain seq x y z
N MET A 1 -28.24 4.18 16.96
CA MET A 1 -27.76 3.34 15.82
C MET A 1 -27.47 4.18 14.57
N GLY A 2 -28.35 5.11 14.13
CA GLY A 2 -28.11 5.93 12.92
C GLY A 2 -27.08 7.07 13.03
N GLU A 3 -26.79 7.54 14.23
CA GLU A 3 -25.74 8.51 14.60
C GLU A 3 -24.33 8.12 14.14
N LYS A 4 -23.94 6.86 14.41
CA LYS A 4 -22.63 6.31 14.03
C LYS A 4 -22.49 6.13 12.53
N VAL A 5 -23.62 5.91 11.85
CA VAL A 5 -23.70 5.77 10.39
C VAL A 5 -23.58 7.14 9.72
N ALA A 6 -24.17 8.20 10.28
CA ALA A 6 -24.06 9.56 9.76
C ALA A 6 -22.64 10.16 9.90
N PHE A 7 -21.88 9.75 10.92
CA PHE A 7 -20.46 10.12 11.08
C PHE A 7 -19.60 9.46 10.00
N TYR A 8 -19.89 8.18 9.69
CA TYR A 8 -19.22 7.45 8.60
C TYR A 8 -19.46 8.11 7.24
N PHE A 9 -20.70 8.54 6.97
CA PHE A 9 -21.04 9.22 5.70
C PHE A 9 -20.46 10.64 5.57
N ALA A 10 -20.43 11.43 6.66
CA ALA A 10 -19.84 12.78 6.61
C ALA A 10 -18.30 12.77 6.47
N ALA A 11 -17.62 11.85 7.16
CA ALA A 11 -16.19 11.63 6.96
C ALA A 11 -15.91 11.13 5.52
N MET A 12 -16.76 10.23 5.00
CA MET A 12 -16.65 9.72 3.63
C MET A 12 -16.77 10.83 2.56
N ASP A 13 -17.64 11.83 2.76
CA ASP A 13 -17.76 12.99 1.84
C ASP A 13 -16.49 13.88 1.84
N SER A 14 -15.84 14.03 2.99
CA SER A 14 -14.55 14.71 3.10
C SER A 14 -13.42 13.94 2.38
N TYR A 15 -13.41 12.61 2.50
CA TYR A 15 -12.47 11.75 1.81
C TYR A 15 -12.70 11.73 0.29
N THR A 16 -13.95 11.76 -0.18
CA THR A 16 -14.26 11.80 -1.63
C THR A 16 -13.82 13.11 -2.27
N ILE A 17 -13.92 14.25 -1.59
CA ILE A 17 -13.39 15.53 -2.08
C ILE A 17 -11.85 15.50 -2.14
N ALA A 18 -11.18 14.95 -1.13
CA ALA A 18 -9.73 14.81 -1.12
C ALA A 18 -9.20 13.84 -2.20
N LEU A 19 -10.04 12.91 -2.66
CA LEU A 19 -9.74 11.96 -3.73
C LEU A 19 -9.84 12.57 -5.13
N ILE A 20 -10.45 13.75 -5.31
CA ILE A 20 -10.60 14.39 -6.62
C ILE A 20 -9.24 14.58 -7.30
N LEU A 21 -8.22 15.06 -6.57
CA LEU A 21 -6.88 15.26 -7.12
C LEU A 21 -6.22 13.92 -7.53
N PRO A 22 -6.14 12.89 -6.66
CA PRO A 22 -5.75 11.55 -7.06
C PRO A 22 -6.52 10.97 -8.25
N SER A 23 -7.83 11.19 -8.34
CA SER A 23 -8.66 10.73 -9.45
C SER A 23 -8.31 11.42 -10.77
N ILE A 24 -8.03 12.72 -10.75
CA ILE A 24 -7.56 13.46 -11.94
C ILE A 24 -6.19 12.91 -12.39
N VAL A 25 -5.26 12.72 -11.47
CA VAL A 25 -3.93 12.15 -11.80
C VAL A 25 -4.08 10.73 -12.35
N GLY A 26 -4.91 9.89 -11.72
CA GLY A 26 -5.19 8.54 -12.20
C GLY A 26 -5.81 8.53 -13.61
N LEU A 27 -6.71 9.46 -13.90
CA LEU A 27 -7.29 9.63 -15.24
C LEU A 27 -6.22 10.04 -16.26
N ILE A 28 -5.34 10.98 -15.92
CA ILE A 28 -4.22 11.39 -16.79
C ILE A 28 -3.31 10.19 -17.09
N VAL A 29 -2.98 9.39 -16.08
CA VAL A 29 -2.15 8.19 -16.22
C VAL A 29 -2.83 7.14 -17.10
N PHE A 30 -4.13 6.95 -16.93
CA PHE A 30 -4.90 6.04 -17.77
C PHE A 30 -4.97 6.51 -19.23
N ILE A 31 -5.24 7.80 -19.46
CA ILE A 31 -5.24 8.40 -20.81
C ILE A 31 -3.85 8.28 -21.44
N TYR A 32 -2.78 8.50 -20.68
CA TYR A 32 -1.41 8.29 -21.14
C TYR A 32 -1.19 6.85 -21.59
N GLY A 33 -1.54 5.85 -20.76
CA GLY A 33 -1.42 4.44 -21.11
C GLY A 33 -2.22 4.06 -22.36
N ALA A 34 -3.45 4.57 -22.48
CA ALA A 34 -4.29 4.36 -23.66
C ALA A 34 -3.72 5.02 -24.93
N ALA A 35 -3.10 6.20 -24.81
CA ALA A 35 -2.49 6.90 -25.94
C ALA A 35 -1.16 6.25 -26.40
N THR A 36 -0.43 5.60 -25.50
CA THR A 36 0.89 5.00 -25.80
C THR A 36 0.86 3.49 -26.06
N VAL A 37 -0.29 2.82 -25.89
CA VAL A 37 -0.42 1.36 -26.00
C VAL A 37 0.03 0.79 -27.36
N THR A 38 -0.22 1.51 -28.45
CA THR A 38 0.17 1.08 -29.81
C THR A 38 1.66 1.26 -30.08
N SER A 39 2.32 2.13 -29.32
CA SER A 39 3.77 2.41 -29.42
C SER A 39 4.59 1.47 -28.53
N ASP A 40 3.96 0.69 -27.64
CA ASP A 40 4.67 -0.25 -26.80
C ASP A 40 5.17 -1.45 -27.60
N LYS A 41 6.47 -1.75 -27.45
CA LYS A 41 7.13 -2.81 -28.21
C LYS A 41 6.62 -4.20 -27.85
N SER A 42 6.37 -4.48 -26.57
CA SER A 42 5.86 -5.77 -26.12
C SER A 42 4.45 -6.04 -26.67
N THR A 43 3.57 -5.04 -26.59
CA THR A 43 2.22 -5.10 -27.15
C THR A 43 2.27 -5.26 -28.67
N SER A 44 3.14 -4.51 -29.35
CA SER A 44 3.33 -4.61 -30.81
C SER A 44 3.83 -5.98 -31.25
N ASP A 45 4.75 -6.60 -30.51
CA ASP A 45 5.26 -7.95 -30.81
C ASP A 45 4.17 -9.03 -30.63
N ILE A 46 3.30 -8.89 -29.62
CA ILE A 46 2.16 -9.81 -29.42
C ILE A 46 1.12 -9.64 -30.52
N CYS A 47 0.74 -8.40 -30.85
CA CYS A 47 -0.32 -8.12 -31.83
C CYS A 47 0.14 -8.25 -33.29
N GLY A 48 1.45 -8.15 -33.54
CA GLY A 48 2.04 -8.12 -34.88
C GLY A 48 2.33 -9.50 -35.48
N SER A 49 3.14 -9.49 -36.53
CA SER A 49 3.51 -10.72 -37.26
C SER A 49 4.24 -11.74 -36.40
N PHE A 50 4.98 -11.30 -35.37
CA PHE A 50 5.64 -12.21 -34.43
C PHE A 50 4.62 -13.08 -33.68
N GLY A 51 3.57 -12.48 -33.11
CA GLY A 51 2.51 -13.22 -32.42
C GLY A 51 1.66 -14.13 -33.32
N GLN A 52 1.51 -13.81 -34.61
CA GLN A 52 0.80 -14.69 -35.56
C GLN A 52 1.57 -15.97 -35.89
N ASN A 53 2.91 -15.93 -35.78
CA ASN A 53 3.78 -17.07 -36.05
C ASN A 53 4.00 -17.97 -34.83
N ILE A 54 3.42 -17.62 -33.67
CA ILE A 54 3.60 -18.38 -32.43
C ILE A 54 2.29 -19.07 -32.03
N ASP A 55 2.35 -20.39 -32.00
CA ASP A 55 1.29 -21.25 -31.48
C ASP A 55 1.48 -21.47 -29.98
N MET A 56 0.46 -21.12 -29.20
CA MET A 56 0.46 -21.22 -27.75
C MET A 56 -0.15 -22.55 -27.30
N CYS A 57 0.40 -23.12 -26.23
CA CYS A 57 -0.09 -24.38 -25.68
C CYS A 57 -1.49 -24.19 -25.04
N PRO A 58 -2.40 -25.15 -25.20
CA PRO A 58 -3.68 -25.13 -24.49
C PRO A 58 -3.49 -25.36 -22.99
N LEU A 59 -4.28 -24.65 -22.18
CA LEU A 59 -4.27 -24.73 -20.71
C LEU A 59 -5.33 -25.70 -20.14
N CYS A 60 -6.02 -26.48 -20.98
CA CYS A 60 -7.16 -27.29 -20.56
C CYS A 60 -7.06 -28.76 -20.97
N ASP A 61 -7.66 -29.64 -20.16
CA ASP A 61 -7.50 -31.10 -20.25
C ASP A 61 -8.38 -31.80 -21.30
N LYS A 62 -9.47 -31.20 -21.78
CA LYS A 62 -10.51 -31.93 -22.53
C LYS A 62 -10.59 -31.61 -24.02
N THR A 63 -10.85 -30.36 -24.42
CA THR A 63 -11.06 -29.99 -25.83
C THR A 63 -10.64 -28.54 -26.09
N CYS A 64 -9.36 -28.22 -25.92
CA CYS A 64 -8.81 -26.93 -26.34
C CYS A 64 -8.00 -27.09 -27.63
N SER A 65 -8.25 -26.20 -28.59
CA SER A 65 -7.36 -26.01 -29.73
C SER A 65 -6.15 -25.18 -29.31
N PHE A 66 -5.07 -25.34 -30.05
CA PHE A 66 -3.96 -24.39 -30.03
C PHE A 66 -4.49 -23.02 -30.47
N TRP A 67 -3.92 -21.96 -29.92
CA TRP A 67 -4.32 -20.58 -30.17
C TRP A 67 -3.08 -19.74 -30.51
N LYS A 68 -3.26 -18.66 -31.27
CA LYS A 68 -2.13 -17.82 -31.68
C LYS A 68 -1.83 -16.80 -30.60
N LEU A 69 -0.56 -16.46 -30.38
CA LEU A 69 -0.18 -15.43 -29.42
C LEU A 69 -0.87 -14.08 -29.72
N SER A 70 -1.10 -13.77 -31.00
CA SER A 70 -1.86 -12.58 -31.44
C SER A 70 -3.31 -12.53 -30.95
N ASP A 71 -3.93 -13.67 -30.61
CA ASP A 71 -5.30 -13.71 -30.11
C ASP A 71 -5.40 -13.06 -28.71
N SER A 72 -4.30 -13.03 -27.96
CA SER A 72 -4.18 -12.31 -26.68
C SER A 72 -3.83 -10.82 -26.84
N CYS A 73 -3.91 -10.25 -28.04
CA CYS A 73 -3.60 -8.84 -28.29
C CYS A 73 -4.45 -7.89 -27.44
N THR A 74 -5.76 -8.15 -27.32
CA THR A 74 -6.66 -7.32 -26.49
C THR A 74 -6.27 -7.35 -25.02
N TYR A 75 -5.89 -8.52 -24.51
CA TYR A 75 -5.39 -8.67 -23.15
C TYR A 75 -4.06 -7.93 -22.94
N ALA A 76 -3.12 -8.05 -23.88
CA ALA A 76 -1.84 -7.35 -23.81
C ALA A 76 -2.02 -5.82 -23.82
N GLN A 77 -2.91 -5.31 -24.66
CA GLN A 77 -3.26 -3.89 -24.71
C GLN A 77 -3.86 -3.41 -23.38
N ILE A 78 -4.86 -4.13 -22.86
CA ILE A 78 -5.48 -3.81 -21.57
C ILE A 78 -4.46 -3.84 -20.45
N SER A 79 -3.64 -4.90 -20.38
CA SER A 79 -2.59 -5.02 -19.37
C SER A 79 -1.63 -3.84 -19.43
N TYR A 80 -1.15 -3.44 -20.61
CA TYR A 80 -0.25 -2.27 -20.73
C TYR A 80 -0.89 -0.96 -20.26
N VAL A 81 -2.19 -0.74 -20.56
CA VAL A 81 -2.90 0.47 -20.12
C VAL A 81 -2.91 0.59 -18.59
N PHE A 82 -3.00 -0.54 -17.87
CA PHE A 82 -2.97 -0.57 -16.40
C PHE A 82 -1.58 -0.81 -15.79
N ASP A 83 -0.65 -1.42 -16.51
CA ASP A 83 0.70 -1.81 -16.07
C ASP A 83 1.77 -1.14 -16.93
N ASN A 84 1.88 0.19 -16.78
CA ASN A 84 2.93 0.99 -17.40
C ASN A 84 3.71 1.79 -16.34
N VAL A 85 4.79 2.44 -16.75
CA VAL A 85 5.67 3.16 -15.81
C VAL A 85 4.93 4.26 -15.04
N ALA A 86 3.94 4.91 -15.67
CA ALA A 86 3.17 5.97 -15.01
C ALA A 86 2.23 5.42 -13.92
N THR A 87 1.73 4.18 -14.04
CA THR A 87 0.89 3.56 -13.01
C THR A 87 1.69 3.16 -11.78
N VAL A 88 2.96 2.79 -11.93
CA VAL A 88 3.87 2.58 -10.79
C VAL A 88 4.10 3.87 -10.01
N ILE A 89 4.37 4.98 -10.72
CA ILE A 89 4.53 6.31 -10.10
C ILE A 89 3.24 6.71 -9.39
N PHE A 90 2.08 6.48 -10.02
CA PHE A 90 0.78 6.72 -9.41
C PHE A 90 0.55 5.86 -8.16
N ALA A 91 0.93 4.59 -8.16
CA ALA A 91 0.79 3.73 -6.99
C ALA A 91 1.64 4.22 -5.79
N ILE A 92 2.85 4.73 -6.06
CA ILE A 92 3.70 5.36 -5.03
C ILE A 92 3.02 6.62 -4.49
N LEU A 93 2.51 7.49 -5.37
CA LEU A 93 1.77 8.69 -4.98
C LEU A 93 0.53 8.34 -4.14
N MET A 94 -0.22 7.30 -4.51
CA MET A 94 -1.39 6.83 -3.76
C MET A 94 -1.02 6.26 -2.40
N SER A 95 0.13 5.58 -2.30
CA SER A 95 0.63 5.03 -1.04
C SER A 95 1.04 6.15 -0.07
N ILE A 96 1.68 7.20 -0.60
CA ILE A 96 1.99 8.42 0.16
C ILE A 96 0.71 9.17 0.55
N TRP A 97 -0.20 9.36 -0.41
CA TRP A 97 -1.49 10.03 -0.19
C TRP A 97 -2.32 9.32 0.87
N ALA A 98 -2.39 7.99 0.85
CA ALA A 98 -3.11 7.20 1.86
C ALA A 98 -2.55 7.42 3.28
N ARG A 99 -1.24 7.67 3.40
CA ARG A 99 -0.61 7.98 4.69
C ARG A 99 -0.80 9.44 5.12
N LEU A 100 -0.89 10.36 4.17
CA LEU A 100 -1.14 11.79 4.41
C LEU A 100 -2.64 12.13 4.53
N ALA A 101 -3.53 11.23 4.12
CA ALA A 101 -4.97 11.41 4.18
C ALA A 101 -5.49 11.81 5.58
N PRO A 102 -4.96 11.29 6.71
CA PRO A 102 -5.31 11.78 8.04
C PRO A 102 -4.92 13.25 8.31
N LEU A 103 -3.84 13.75 7.71
CA LEU A 103 -3.40 15.16 7.84
C LEU A 103 -4.28 16.10 7.00
N PHE A 104 -4.69 15.67 5.80
CA PHE A 104 -5.67 16.41 4.99
C PHE A 104 -7.08 16.36 5.60
N ALA A 105 -7.45 15.26 6.25
CA ALA A 105 -8.66 15.17 7.06
C ALA A 105 -8.63 16.15 8.24
N LEU A 106 -7.46 16.44 8.84
CA LEU A 106 -7.31 17.43 9.91
C LEU A 106 -7.65 18.87 9.44
N LEU A 107 -7.26 19.24 8.22
CA LEU A 107 -7.60 20.54 7.61
C LEU A 107 -9.12 20.64 7.30
N ASN A 108 -9.73 19.53 6.88
CA ASN A 108 -11.17 19.45 6.59
C ASN A 108 -12.04 19.33 7.86
N ASN A 109 -11.42 18.92 8.98
CA ASN A 109 -12.05 18.78 10.30
C ASN A 109 -12.67 20.10 10.82
N THR A 110 -12.34 21.24 10.21
CA THR A 110 -12.90 22.56 10.53
C THR A 110 -14.42 22.64 10.27
N LEU A 111 -14.92 21.96 9.23
CA LEU A 111 -16.35 21.88 8.92
C LEU A 111 -17.04 20.74 9.69
N GLU A 112 -16.32 19.65 9.94
CA GLU A 112 -16.78 18.48 10.68
C GLU A 112 -17.02 18.80 12.17
N LEU A 113 -16.10 19.53 12.81
CA LEU A 113 -16.27 20.08 14.17
C LEU A 113 -17.53 20.95 14.30
N ARG A 114 -17.89 21.70 13.24
CA ARG A 114 -19.08 22.57 13.26
C ARG A 114 -20.37 21.76 13.16
N LEU A 115 -20.41 20.75 12.28
CA LEU A 115 -21.59 19.91 12.08
C LEU A 115 -21.83 18.95 13.25
N ASP A 116 -20.78 18.38 13.84
CA ASP A 116 -20.91 17.51 15.01
C ASP A 116 -21.26 18.30 16.26
N ALA A 117 -20.69 19.49 16.46
CA ALA A 117 -21.11 20.40 17.52
C ALA A 117 -22.60 20.76 17.36
N TRP A 118 -23.06 21.09 16.15
CA TRP A 118 -24.47 21.40 15.92
C TRP A 118 -25.38 20.21 16.27
N LYS A 119 -25.02 18.98 15.87
CA LYS A 119 -25.79 17.78 16.20
C LYS A 119 -25.82 17.49 17.71
N PHE A 120 -24.70 17.65 18.41
CA PHE A 120 -24.65 17.49 19.87
C PHE A 120 -25.50 18.54 20.60
N LEU A 121 -25.63 19.74 20.04
CA LEU A 121 -26.40 20.83 20.63
C LEU A 121 -27.90 20.77 20.34
N THR A 122 -28.32 20.24 19.18
CA THR A 122 -29.73 20.29 18.75
C THR A 122 -30.43 18.93 18.66
N LYS A 123 -29.71 17.82 18.47
CA LYS A 123 -30.31 16.49 18.23
C LYS A 123 -30.07 15.45 19.31
N TYR A 124 -28.95 15.50 20.03
CA TYR A 124 -28.62 14.47 21.02
C TYR A 124 -28.93 14.88 22.46
N ARG A 125 -29.29 13.89 23.29
CA ARG A 125 -29.37 14.07 24.74
C ARG A 125 -27.95 14.09 25.31
N ARG A 126 -27.71 14.93 26.33
CA ARG A 126 -26.39 15.12 26.93
C ARG A 126 -25.75 13.77 27.34
N PRO A 127 -24.59 13.40 26.78
CA PRO A 127 -23.90 12.18 27.15
C PRO A 127 -23.19 12.33 28.50
N VAL A 128 -22.94 11.20 29.18
CA VAL A 128 -22.12 11.15 30.40
C VAL A 128 -20.66 11.29 30.00
N LEU A 129 -19.96 12.21 30.66
CA LEU A 129 -18.55 12.49 30.38
C LEU A 129 -17.69 11.30 30.84
N HIS A 130 -16.93 10.74 29.92
CA HIS A 130 -15.85 9.80 30.24
C HIS A 130 -14.52 10.44 29.86
N LYS A 131 -13.55 10.42 30.79
CA LYS A 131 -12.19 10.84 30.46
C LYS A 131 -11.55 9.72 29.64
N ALA A 132 -11.00 10.07 28.49
CA ALA A 132 -10.21 9.17 27.66
C ALA A 132 -8.92 9.91 27.28
N ALA A 133 -7.77 9.28 27.51
CA ALA A 133 -6.48 9.87 27.17
C ALA A 133 -6.14 9.72 25.67
N ASN A 134 -6.78 8.76 24.99
CA ASN A 134 -6.47 8.33 23.64
C ASN A 134 -7.64 7.54 23.02
N ILE A 135 -7.64 7.39 21.70
CA ILE A 135 -8.72 6.75 20.91
C ILE A 135 -8.81 5.21 21.12
N GLY A 136 -7.93 4.63 21.93
CA GLY A 136 -7.95 3.23 22.35
C GLY A 136 -7.51 2.25 21.26
N ILE A 137 -8.17 1.10 21.17
CA ILE A 137 -7.83 -0.02 20.26
C ILE A 137 -7.75 0.38 18.78
N TRP A 138 -8.45 1.45 18.39
CA TRP A 138 -8.53 1.92 17.02
C TRP A 138 -7.19 2.39 16.45
N THR A 139 -6.24 2.88 17.28
CA THR A 139 -4.89 3.21 16.79
C THR A 139 -4.18 1.98 16.25
N ASN A 140 -4.35 0.84 16.93
CA ASN A 140 -3.71 -0.41 16.56
C ASN A 140 -4.37 -0.99 15.31
N ILE A 141 -5.71 -0.95 15.21
CA ILE A 141 -6.44 -1.40 14.02
C ILE A 141 -6.04 -0.59 12.79
N LEU A 142 -6.04 0.74 12.88
CA LEU A 142 -5.68 1.62 11.76
C LEU A 142 -4.22 1.42 11.34
N SER A 143 -3.33 1.20 12.30
CA SER A 143 -1.92 0.89 12.02
C SER A 143 -1.77 -0.44 11.29
N SER A 144 -2.46 -1.49 11.73
CA SER A 144 -2.44 -2.80 11.07
C SER A 144 -3.01 -2.74 9.66
N ILE A 145 -4.14 -2.06 9.44
CA ILE A 145 -4.72 -1.88 8.10
C ILE A 145 -3.72 -1.19 7.17
N SER A 146 -3.04 -0.16 7.68
CA SER A 146 -2.04 0.58 6.91
C SER A 146 -0.84 -0.29 6.54
N TYR A 147 -0.38 -1.14 7.45
CA TYR A 147 0.71 -2.09 7.18
C TYR A 147 0.33 -3.09 6.07
N PHE A 148 -0.82 -3.75 6.22
CA PHE A 148 -1.29 -4.73 5.24
C PHE A 148 -1.56 -4.07 3.88
N ALA A 149 -2.06 -2.84 3.85
CA ALA A 149 -2.26 -2.12 2.59
C ALA A 149 -0.94 -1.94 1.81
N VAL A 150 0.15 -1.57 2.48
CA VAL A 150 1.48 -1.46 1.83
C VAL A 150 1.96 -2.81 1.32
N LEU A 151 1.87 -3.85 2.16
CA LEU A 151 2.29 -5.21 1.80
C LEU A 151 1.52 -5.76 0.60
N THR A 152 0.19 -5.65 0.61
CA THR A 152 -0.68 -6.11 -0.48
C THR A 152 -0.40 -5.35 -1.76
N ASN A 153 -0.23 -4.02 -1.71
CA ASN A 153 0.11 -3.24 -2.90
C ASN A 153 1.46 -3.64 -3.49
N ALA A 154 2.48 -3.88 -2.65
CA ALA A 154 3.79 -4.37 -3.10
C ALA A 154 3.69 -5.76 -3.77
N ALA A 155 2.91 -6.67 -3.18
CA ALA A 155 2.70 -8.01 -3.72
C ALA A 155 1.94 -8.00 -5.05
N VAL A 156 0.90 -7.17 -5.19
CA VAL A 156 0.17 -6.99 -6.45
C VAL A 156 1.14 -6.53 -7.54
N ILE A 157 1.91 -5.47 -7.30
CA ILE A 157 2.89 -4.98 -8.28
C ILE A 157 3.93 -6.06 -8.64
N ALA A 158 4.44 -6.81 -7.67
CA ALA A 158 5.50 -7.77 -7.95
C ALA A 158 5.03 -9.06 -8.64
N TRP A 159 3.83 -9.58 -8.34
CA TRP A 159 3.37 -10.86 -8.88
C TRP A 159 2.44 -10.74 -10.09
N THR A 160 1.58 -9.73 -10.12
CA THR A 160 0.58 -9.61 -11.20
C THR A 160 1.03 -8.69 -12.33
N SER A 161 1.90 -7.71 -12.04
CA SER A 161 2.37 -6.77 -13.07
C SER A 161 3.50 -7.34 -13.94
N GLU A 162 3.58 -6.87 -15.18
CA GLU A 162 4.73 -7.11 -16.06
C GLU A 162 5.94 -6.21 -15.75
N PHE A 163 5.82 -5.31 -14.77
CA PHE A 163 6.88 -4.36 -14.42
C PHE A 163 8.20 -5.05 -14.05
N ILE A 164 8.16 -6.01 -13.11
CA ILE A 164 9.38 -6.69 -12.63
C ILE A 164 10.03 -7.53 -13.73
N PRO A 165 9.32 -8.41 -14.46
CA PRO A 165 9.94 -9.16 -15.57
C PRO A 165 10.53 -8.27 -16.67
N LYS A 166 9.86 -7.17 -17.05
CA LYS A 166 10.40 -6.20 -18.03
C LYS A 166 11.65 -5.51 -17.52
N LEU A 167 11.71 -5.17 -16.22
CA LEU A 167 12.89 -4.59 -15.60
C LEU A 167 14.05 -5.59 -15.56
N THR A 168 13.79 -6.82 -15.12
CA THR A 168 14.77 -7.91 -15.07
C THR A 168 15.36 -8.18 -16.45
N TYR A 169 14.52 -8.23 -17.50
CA TYR A 169 14.97 -8.38 -18.88
C TYR A 169 15.97 -7.28 -19.29
N LYS A 170 15.61 -6.01 -19.05
CA LYS A 170 16.46 -4.86 -19.39
C LYS A 170 17.81 -4.89 -18.69
N ILE A 171 17.83 -5.33 -17.43
CA ILE A 171 19.05 -5.43 -16.62
C ILE A 171 19.94 -6.58 -17.10
N ILE A 172 19.37 -7.78 -17.30
CA ILE A 172 20.13 -8.98 -17.64
C ILE A 172 20.67 -8.91 -19.06
N GLU A 173 19.84 -8.53 -20.03
CA GLU A 173 20.23 -8.51 -21.45
C GLU A 173 21.02 -7.25 -21.83
N GLY A 174 21.11 -6.26 -20.93
CA GLY A 174 21.89 -5.04 -21.16
C GLY A 174 21.38 -4.15 -22.30
N LYS A 175 20.14 -4.34 -22.79
CA LYS A 175 19.55 -3.61 -23.92
C LYS A 175 19.08 -2.19 -23.59
N GLY A 176 19.52 -1.62 -22.48
CA GLY A 176 19.12 -0.28 -22.01
C GLY A 176 17.61 -0.18 -21.82
N THR A 177 16.94 0.68 -22.59
CA THR A 177 15.49 0.89 -22.51
C THR A 177 14.67 0.02 -23.46
N SER A 178 15.30 -0.64 -24.44
CA SER A 178 14.60 -1.42 -25.47
C SER A 178 14.02 -2.73 -24.92
N LEU A 179 12.82 -3.09 -25.39
CA LEU A 179 12.14 -4.35 -25.10
C LEU A 179 12.19 -5.32 -26.31
N ASP A 180 13.10 -5.10 -27.25
CA ASP A 180 13.21 -5.92 -28.46
C ASP A 180 13.52 -7.38 -28.12
N GLY A 181 12.58 -8.28 -28.41
CA GLY A 181 12.71 -9.71 -28.13
C GLY A 181 12.30 -10.11 -26.71
N TYR A 182 11.75 -9.18 -25.91
CA TYR A 182 11.21 -9.47 -24.57
C TYR A 182 10.16 -10.58 -24.62
N VAL A 183 9.21 -10.52 -25.57
CA VAL A 183 8.14 -11.53 -25.68
C VAL A 183 8.72 -12.92 -25.92
N ASN A 184 9.71 -13.07 -26.82
CA ASN A 184 10.39 -14.35 -27.05
C ASN A 184 11.13 -14.84 -25.80
N TRP A 185 11.76 -13.92 -25.05
CA TRP A 185 12.48 -14.22 -23.81
C TRP A 185 11.56 -14.73 -22.69
N THR A 186 10.30 -14.26 -22.66
CA THR A 186 9.30 -14.71 -21.68
C THR A 186 8.60 -16.03 -22.02
N LEU A 187 8.83 -16.59 -23.21
CA LEU A 187 8.12 -17.77 -23.71
C LEU A 187 9.03 -19.01 -23.73
N SER A 188 8.63 -20.03 -22.97
CA SER A 188 9.21 -21.37 -23.04
C SER A 188 8.54 -22.21 -24.12
N SER A 189 9.26 -23.19 -24.67
CA SER A 189 8.73 -24.12 -25.65
C SER A 189 8.42 -25.47 -25.02
N PHE A 190 7.33 -26.10 -25.45
CA PHE A 190 6.92 -27.45 -25.08
C PHE A 190 6.82 -28.32 -26.33
N SER A 191 7.42 -29.50 -26.32
CA SER A 191 7.34 -30.44 -27.44
C SER A 191 6.02 -31.18 -27.42
N ILE A 192 5.32 -31.23 -28.56
CA ILE A 192 4.02 -31.91 -28.65
C ILE A 192 4.16 -33.42 -28.47
N SER A 193 5.32 -33.99 -28.81
CA SER A 193 5.62 -35.40 -28.57
C SER A 193 5.50 -35.81 -27.10
N ASP A 194 5.67 -34.86 -26.17
CA ASP A 194 5.66 -35.14 -24.74
C ASP A 194 4.26 -35.13 -24.11
N TYR A 195 3.21 -34.71 -24.85
CA TYR A 195 1.82 -34.88 -24.40
C TYR A 195 1.46 -36.36 -24.20
N ASN A 196 2.03 -37.27 -25.00
CA ASN A 196 1.77 -38.70 -24.87
C ASN A 196 2.34 -39.30 -23.57
N LYS A 197 3.31 -38.64 -22.93
CA LYS A 197 3.94 -39.13 -21.68
C LYS A 197 3.10 -38.84 -20.44
N THR A 198 2.27 -37.80 -20.46
CA THR A 198 1.45 -37.40 -19.30
C THR A 198 0.12 -38.14 -19.24
N GLY A 199 -0.34 -38.74 -20.34
CA GLY A 199 -1.52 -39.64 -20.37
C GLY A 199 -2.87 -38.97 -20.11
N THR A 200 -2.91 -37.63 -20.02
CA THR A 200 -4.10 -36.88 -19.56
C THR A 200 -4.79 -36.05 -20.65
N LEU A 201 -4.24 -35.97 -21.87
CA LEU A 201 -4.62 -34.97 -22.86
C LEU A 201 -4.65 -35.55 -24.29
N ASN A 202 -5.79 -35.41 -24.98
CA ASN A 202 -5.91 -35.65 -26.42
C ASN A 202 -6.39 -34.36 -27.13
N PRO A 203 -5.54 -33.31 -27.17
CA PRO A 203 -5.89 -32.08 -27.87
C PRO A 203 -5.98 -32.33 -29.38
N ASN A 204 -6.80 -31.56 -30.08
CA ASN A 204 -6.80 -31.58 -31.55
C ASN A 204 -5.49 -30.98 -32.06
N ILE A 205 -4.49 -31.84 -32.31
CA ILE A 205 -3.16 -31.45 -32.78
C ILE A 205 -3.21 -31.13 -34.28
N PRO A 206 -2.84 -29.91 -34.70
CA PRO A 206 -2.66 -29.59 -36.10
C PRO A 206 -1.52 -30.42 -36.69
N SER A 207 -1.71 -30.96 -37.89
CA SER A 207 -0.83 -31.97 -38.51
C SER A 207 0.63 -31.55 -38.76
N ASN A 208 0.96 -30.25 -38.67
CA ASN A 208 2.30 -29.71 -38.88
C ASN A 208 2.92 -29.04 -37.64
N LEU A 209 2.35 -29.23 -36.44
CA LEU A 209 2.83 -28.57 -35.22
C LEU A 209 3.81 -29.45 -34.45
N THR A 210 5.04 -28.99 -34.27
CA THR A 210 6.11 -29.72 -33.56
C THR A 210 6.27 -29.32 -32.10
N TYR A 211 6.14 -28.02 -31.82
CA TYR A 211 6.22 -27.45 -30.48
C TYR A 211 5.17 -26.35 -30.32
N CYS A 212 4.75 -26.09 -29.09
CA CYS A 212 3.94 -24.93 -28.72
C CYS A 212 4.68 -24.09 -27.68
N ARG A 213 4.34 -22.80 -27.56
CA ARG A 213 4.93 -21.89 -26.58
C ARG A 213 3.99 -21.69 -25.39
N TYR A 214 4.56 -21.45 -24.22
CA TYR A 214 3.81 -21.08 -23.02
C TYR A 214 4.63 -20.10 -22.19
N ARG A 215 3.93 -19.31 -21.38
CA ARG A 215 4.54 -18.26 -20.57
C ARG A 215 5.08 -18.84 -19.26
N ASP A 216 6.36 -19.15 -19.25
CA ASP A 216 7.13 -19.56 -18.07
C ASP A 216 8.64 -19.43 -18.38
N PHE A 217 9.49 -19.56 -17.37
CA PHE A 217 10.95 -19.55 -17.49
C PHE A 217 11.53 -20.96 -17.30
N ARG A 218 11.13 -21.89 -18.17
CA ARG A 218 11.54 -23.30 -18.14
C ARG A 218 12.45 -23.65 -19.31
N GLU A 219 13.28 -24.66 -19.09
CA GLU A 219 14.16 -25.15 -20.13
C GLU A 219 13.33 -25.83 -21.24
N SER A 220 13.60 -25.47 -22.49
CA SER A 220 12.85 -25.97 -23.65
C SER A 220 13.41 -27.25 -24.25
N THR A 221 14.67 -27.60 -23.93
CA THR A 221 15.43 -28.70 -24.54
C THR A 221 15.61 -29.90 -23.61
N GLY A 222 15.31 -29.75 -22.31
CA GLY A 222 15.49 -30.79 -21.30
C GLY A 222 14.30 -31.75 -21.21
N PRO A 223 14.51 -33.03 -20.83
CA PRO A 223 13.44 -34.01 -20.70
C PRO A 223 12.43 -33.71 -19.58
N ASN A 224 12.83 -32.89 -18.60
CA ASN A 224 12.06 -32.63 -17.38
C ASN A 224 11.44 -31.22 -17.31
N TYR A 225 11.70 -30.35 -18.30
CA TYR A 225 11.19 -28.97 -18.32
C TYR A 225 11.44 -28.20 -17.01
N ASP A 226 12.67 -28.33 -16.47
CA ASP A 226 13.07 -27.71 -15.21
C ASP A 226 13.14 -26.18 -15.29
N HIS A 227 13.09 -25.52 -14.13
CA HIS A 227 13.19 -24.06 -14.06
C HIS A 227 14.59 -23.57 -14.43
N THR A 228 14.66 -22.56 -15.29
CA THR A 228 15.93 -21.92 -15.70
C THR A 228 16.45 -20.99 -14.62
N SER A 229 17.72 -20.55 -14.74
CA SER A 229 18.27 -19.49 -13.89
C SER A 229 17.49 -18.18 -13.99
N LEU A 230 16.88 -17.89 -15.14
CA LEU A 230 16.05 -16.69 -15.37
C LEU A 230 14.80 -16.67 -14.47
N TYR A 231 14.23 -17.84 -14.18
CA TYR A 231 13.14 -17.99 -13.23
C TYR A 231 13.56 -17.45 -11.85
N TRP A 232 14.69 -17.93 -11.34
CA TRP A 232 15.19 -17.56 -10.02
C TRP A 232 15.64 -16.10 -9.94
N HIS A 233 16.22 -15.54 -11.00
CA HIS A 233 16.51 -14.11 -11.07
C HIS A 233 15.24 -13.25 -11.05
N THR A 234 14.17 -13.69 -11.71
CA THR A 234 12.89 -12.97 -11.69
C THR A 234 12.23 -13.06 -10.31
N ILE A 235 12.23 -14.24 -9.68
CA ILE A 235 11.70 -14.41 -8.32
C ILE A 235 12.49 -13.59 -7.29
N SER A 236 13.82 -13.59 -7.37
CA SER A 236 14.65 -12.79 -6.47
C SER A 236 14.41 -11.29 -6.67
N ALA A 237 14.28 -10.82 -7.91
CA ALA A 237 13.92 -9.43 -8.20
C ALA A 237 12.55 -9.03 -7.63
N ARG A 238 11.55 -9.92 -7.70
CA ARG A 238 10.21 -9.68 -7.10
C ARG A 238 10.29 -9.51 -5.59
N LEU A 239 11.02 -10.39 -4.91
CA LEU A 239 11.20 -10.32 -3.46
C LEU A 239 12.02 -9.10 -3.05
N ALA A 240 13.10 -8.79 -3.77
CA ALA A 240 13.91 -7.59 -3.52
C ALA A 240 13.08 -6.31 -3.68
N PHE A 241 12.24 -6.24 -4.73
CA PHE A 241 11.33 -5.12 -4.92
C PHE A 241 10.37 -4.93 -3.74
N MET A 242 9.75 -6.00 -3.23
CA MET A 242 8.85 -5.89 -2.08
C MET A 242 9.57 -5.27 -0.86
N ILE A 243 10.77 -5.76 -0.56
CA ILE A 243 11.57 -5.28 0.57
C ILE A 243 11.92 -3.81 0.37
N ILE A 244 12.41 -3.43 -0.81
CA ILE A 244 12.79 -2.03 -1.10
C ILE A 244 11.56 -1.12 -1.02
N PHE A 245 10.44 -1.52 -1.64
CA PHE A 245 9.20 -0.75 -1.65
C PHE A 245 8.70 -0.49 -0.22
N GLU A 246 8.64 -1.52 0.62
CA GLU A 246 8.25 -1.40 2.02
C GLU A 246 9.17 -0.43 2.79
N ASN A 247 10.49 -0.60 2.67
CA ASN A 247 11.47 0.26 3.34
C ASN A 247 11.40 1.72 2.89
N VAL A 248 11.19 1.97 1.59
CA VAL A 248 11.03 3.32 1.04
C VAL A 248 9.78 3.98 1.60
N ILE A 249 8.65 3.27 1.64
CA ILE A 249 7.42 3.81 2.24
C ILE A 249 7.65 4.12 3.72
N TYR A 250 8.22 3.20 4.50
CA TYR A 250 8.53 3.46 5.90
C TYR A 250 9.45 4.66 6.11
N LEU A 251 10.50 4.80 5.31
CA LEU A 251 11.40 5.95 5.35
C LEU A 251 10.63 7.25 5.08
N ILE A 252 9.77 7.29 4.06
CA ILE A 252 8.97 8.47 3.76
C ILE A 252 8.03 8.80 4.92
N VAL A 253 7.34 7.80 5.48
CA VAL A 253 6.45 8.01 6.63
C VAL A 253 7.24 8.56 7.82
N TYR A 254 8.42 8.01 8.09
CA TYR A 254 9.30 8.48 9.16
C TYR A 254 9.73 9.93 8.92
N LEU A 255 10.16 10.29 7.71
CA LEU A 255 10.54 11.67 7.36
C LEU A 255 9.36 12.64 7.50
N VAL A 256 8.14 12.24 7.13
CA VAL A 256 6.93 13.04 7.33
C VAL A 256 6.66 13.25 8.83
N GLN A 257 6.83 12.20 9.64
CA GLN A 257 6.70 12.30 11.10
C GLN A 257 7.75 13.22 11.71
N LEU A 258 8.97 13.29 11.14
CA LEU A 258 9.96 14.28 11.58
C LEU A 258 9.54 15.73 11.28
N MET A 259 8.77 15.96 10.21
CA MET A 259 8.28 17.29 9.88
C MET A 259 7.10 17.73 10.76
N VAL A 260 6.32 16.78 11.27
CA VAL A 260 5.14 17.05 12.11
C VAL A 260 5.48 16.73 13.56
N SER A 261 5.80 17.77 14.35
CA SER A 261 5.99 17.60 15.80
C SER A 261 4.73 16.98 16.42
N ASP A 262 4.89 15.83 17.08
CA ASP A 262 3.80 15.09 17.74
C ASP A 262 3.04 15.93 18.78
N VAL A 263 3.68 16.99 19.30
CA VAL A 263 3.09 17.96 20.23
C VAL A 263 3.34 19.37 19.72
N SER A 264 2.28 20.18 19.66
CA SER A 264 2.39 21.62 19.38
C SER A 264 3.19 22.31 20.49
N SER A 265 4.06 23.26 20.13
CA SER A 265 4.87 24.01 21.09
C SER A 265 4.05 24.66 22.20
N GLN A 266 2.84 25.11 21.90
CA GLN A 266 1.92 25.70 22.88
C GLN A 266 1.44 24.69 23.94
N VAL A 267 1.23 23.44 23.54
CA VAL A 267 0.82 22.37 24.46
C VAL A 267 2.00 21.95 25.31
N GLN A 268 3.20 21.88 24.72
CA GLN A 268 4.44 21.59 25.44
C GLN A 268 4.71 22.62 26.53
N GLU A 269 4.62 23.91 26.21
CA GLU A 269 4.74 24.99 27.21
C GLU A 269 3.69 24.90 28.32
N GLY A 270 2.48 24.47 27.98
CA GLY A 270 1.41 24.25 28.95
C GLY A 270 1.71 23.12 29.93
N ILE A 271 2.22 21.99 29.43
CA ILE A 271 2.65 20.85 30.25
C ILE A 271 3.82 21.25 31.15
N ASP A 272 4.80 21.98 30.61
CA ASP A 272 5.97 22.41 31.37
C ASP A 272 5.57 23.37 32.51
N ARG A 273 4.66 24.34 32.27
CA ARG A 273 4.12 25.21 33.33
C ARG A 273 3.43 24.42 34.45
N GLN A 274 2.65 23.39 34.11
CA GLN A 274 1.99 22.55 35.10
C GLN A 274 3.01 21.79 35.96
N ARG A 275 4.04 21.21 35.34
CA ARG A 275 5.13 20.52 36.05
C ARG A 275 5.90 21.46 36.99
N TYR A 276 6.24 22.68 36.53
CA TYR A 276 6.86 23.69 37.38
C TYR A 276 5.97 24.06 38.57
N GLY A 277 4.66 24.19 38.35
CA GLY A 277 3.68 24.43 39.41
C GLY A 277 3.65 23.30 40.45
N GLU A 278 3.57 22.04 40.02
CA GLU A 278 3.60 20.87 40.89
C GLU A 278 4.91 20.77 41.69
N GLN A 279 6.06 20.98 41.04
CA GLN A 279 7.36 21.02 41.74
C GLN A 279 7.43 22.14 42.77
N SER A 280 6.94 23.34 42.44
CA SER A 280 6.92 24.45 43.41
C SER A 280 6.04 24.16 44.62
N HIS A 281 4.88 23.51 44.42
CA HIS A 281 4.04 23.05 45.51
C HIS A 281 4.73 21.98 46.36
N GLN A 282 5.42 21.04 45.72
CA GLN A 282 6.14 19.97 46.41
C GLN A 282 7.34 20.48 47.23
N ASP A 283 8.08 21.48 46.73
CA ASP A 283 9.18 22.13 47.46
C ASP A 283 8.68 23.04 48.59
N SER A 284 7.51 23.68 48.42
CA SER A 284 6.88 24.48 49.47
C SER A 284 6.21 23.64 50.56
N SER A 285 5.93 22.37 50.28
CA SER A 285 5.29 21.46 51.24
C SER A 285 6.32 21.02 52.30
N PRO A 286 6.03 21.15 53.60
CA PRO A 286 6.98 20.80 54.65
C PRO A 286 7.33 19.31 54.60
N LYS A 287 8.63 18.99 54.58
CA LYS A 287 9.18 17.62 54.46
C LYS A 287 8.73 16.65 55.57
N ASN A 288 8.19 17.17 56.69
CA ASN A 288 7.66 16.36 57.76
C ASN A 288 6.39 17.01 58.38
N PRO A 289 5.20 16.75 57.81
CA PRO A 289 3.96 17.42 58.21
C PRO A 289 3.60 17.20 59.68
N SER A 290 3.92 16.01 60.22
CA SER A 290 3.64 15.66 61.62
C SER A 290 4.42 16.53 62.61
N ALA A 291 5.70 16.79 62.35
CA ALA A 291 6.54 17.62 63.21
C ALA A 291 6.12 19.10 63.20
N VAL A 292 5.58 19.59 62.08
CA VAL A 292 5.05 20.95 61.96
C VAL A 292 3.73 21.07 62.73
N GLU A 293 2.84 20.10 62.61
CA GLU A 293 1.58 20.07 63.37
C GLU A 293 1.85 19.97 64.89
N GLU A 294 2.82 19.15 65.30
CA GLU A 294 3.24 19.02 66.70
C GLU A 294 3.81 20.34 67.25
N ALA A 295 4.66 21.03 66.46
CA ALA A 295 5.20 22.33 66.83
C ALA A 295 4.11 23.42 66.95
N ILE A 296 3.11 23.41 66.07
CA ILE A 296 1.96 24.33 66.14
C ILE A 296 1.13 24.06 67.39
N GLN A 297 0.90 22.79 67.75
CA GLN A 297 0.16 22.41 68.95
C GLN A 297 0.91 22.84 70.24
N ILE A 298 2.23 22.68 70.26
CA ILE A 298 3.10 23.12 71.37
C ILE A 298 3.11 24.65 71.48
N MET A 299 3.10 25.38 70.36
CA MET A 299 3.02 26.84 70.37
C MET A 299 1.68 27.37 70.86
N LYS A 300 0.56 26.74 70.46
CA LYS A 300 -0.78 27.08 70.95
C LYS A 300 -0.91 26.88 72.46
N THR A 301 -0.48 25.71 72.96
CA THR A 301 -0.51 25.41 74.40
C THR A 301 0.39 26.33 75.22
N LYS A 302 1.55 26.76 74.69
CA LYS A 302 2.37 27.81 75.32
C LYS A 302 1.68 29.17 75.33
N SER A 303 1.01 29.58 74.26
CA SER A 303 0.31 30.87 74.22
C SER A 303 -0.83 30.94 75.25
N GLU A 304 -1.60 29.86 75.40
CA GLU A 304 -2.69 29.76 76.39
C GLU A 304 -2.17 29.73 77.83
N ALA A 305 -0.95 29.24 78.06
CA ALA A 305 -0.30 29.26 79.37
C ALA A 305 0.32 30.62 79.74
N THR A 306 0.47 31.53 78.78
CA THR A 306 1.04 32.88 79.02
C THR A 306 -0.05 33.93 79.29
N GLU A 307 -1.33 33.58 79.13
CA GLU A 307 -2.49 34.46 79.28
C GLU A 307 -3.26 34.23 80.60
N LYS A 308 -2.65 33.53 81.58
CA LYS A 308 -3.10 33.38 82.97
C LYS A 308 -2.01 33.84 83.94
#